data_AF-A0A2J6STP1-F1
#
_entry.id   AF-A0A2J6STP1-F1
#
_cell.length_a   1.000
_cell.length_b   1.000
_cell.length_c   1.000
_cell.angle_alpha   90.00
_cell.angle_beta   90.00
_cell.angle_gamma   90.00
#
_symmetry.space_group_name_H-M   'P 1'
#
loop_
_entity.id
_entity.type
_entity.pdbx_description
1 polymer ?
#
loop_
_entity_poly.entity_id
_entity_poly.type
_entity_poly.pdbx_seq_one_letter_code
_entity_poly.pdbx_strand_id
1 'polypeptide(L)'
;MDVTRRDSRTASPVDSIWRDLPEHVFRQHLVSLQERTGPTPMDPQAFSIGEWLSISPPVNESHVLSVDLEQHLADDFAFLAAVAEGAQSVAAVCIEEHSQTSGMTLRFAAMDISKNETVKRALQGMCSILSRAATLVSDESPSDQITPLFHHIIQLHFYRLLARLRSPKWEKPKFLSKSHKKPLWKDFANLVHRAQHTYAKKEKVTRGMVESRVKELATVYKHFEASEDQMSSMMELVDASFRFSSAEEIMDYAQRLQNNTKHTHQVASAIKTLRQIQKIASYRRICLSLVSAARQYPTLFQQVTIEYLVPYKEVPTSIGYHEWATTCHVHAEVQLAVYYDLNRNYRPRCIGTSKWLCYLCYQFLSAHNQFFPSKTHGRIFDQWTVPDLVEFSEALVQYYRRILKEMDGVVLQQIESEPQVRRLQRMTSCDFGGFDQI
;
A
#
# COMPACT_ATOMS: atom_id res chain seq x y z
N MET A 1 -0.89 -26.40 11.31
CA MET A 1 -2.25 -26.35 11.91
C MET A 1 -3.05 -25.37 11.08
N ASP A 2 -4.20 -25.78 10.56
CA ASP A 2 -5.02 -24.92 9.73
C ASP A 2 -5.63 -23.83 10.62
N VAL A 3 -5.19 -22.58 10.45
CA VAL A 3 -5.76 -21.46 11.18
C VAL A 3 -7.20 -21.32 10.71
N THR A 4 -8.15 -21.72 11.56
CA THR A 4 -9.58 -21.65 11.28
C THR A 4 -9.97 -20.19 11.06
N ARG A 5 -10.37 -19.84 9.83
CA ARG A 5 -10.85 -18.48 9.52
C ARG A 5 -12.05 -18.12 10.39
N ARG A 6 -12.11 -16.86 10.81
CA ARG A 6 -13.21 -16.32 11.63
C ARG A 6 -14.49 -16.27 10.82
N ASP A 7 -15.62 -16.59 11.43
CA ASP A 7 -16.90 -16.42 10.75
C ASP A 7 -17.22 -14.93 10.56
N SER A 8 -17.69 -14.56 9.38
CA SER A 8 -18.04 -13.17 9.04
C SER A 8 -19.54 -12.88 9.20
N ARG A 9 -20.35 -13.88 9.55
CA ARG A 9 -21.81 -13.78 9.69
C ARG A 9 -22.29 -14.48 10.95
N THR A 10 -22.14 -13.81 12.09
CA THR A 10 -22.56 -14.34 13.39
C THR A 10 -23.74 -13.57 14.00
N ALA A 11 -24.03 -12.35 13.53
CA ALA A 11 -25.15 -11.55 14.03
C ALA A 11 -26.53 -12.13 13.66
N SER A 12 -27.53 -11.86 14.51
CA SER A 12 -28.94 -12.15 14.23
C SER A 12 -29.50 -11.16 13.18
N PRO A 13 -30.59 -11.48 12.46
CA PRO A 13 -31.23 -10.52 11.54
C PRO A 13 -31.65 -9.20 12.21
N VAL A 14 -31.98 -9.22 13.50
CA VAL A 14 -32.41 -8.03 14.27
C VAL A 14 -31.21 -7.12 14.61
N ASP A 15 -30.07 -7.75 14.90
CA ASP A 15 -28.83 -7.08 15.31
C ASP A 15 -27.86 -6.85 14.15
N SER A 16 -28.21 -7.32 12.94
CA SER A 16 -27.37 -7.21 11.75
C SER A 16 -27.07 -5.77 11.37
N ILE A 17 -25.82 -5.49 11.00
CA ILE A 17 -25.42 -4.19 10.43
C ILE A 17 -26.10 -3.91 9.07
N TRP A 18 -26.62 -4.93 8.41
CA TRP A 18 -27.30 -4.86 7.12
C TRP A 18 -28.83 -4.76 7.24
N ARG A 19 -29.38 -4.63 8.45
CA ARG A 19 -30.83 -4.56 8.67
C ARG A 19 -31.49 -3.38 7.95
N ASP A 20 -30.92 -2.19 8.11
CA ASP A 20 -31.52 -0.95 7.60
C ASP A 20 -31.18 -0.66 6.13
N LEU A 21 -30.10 -1.28 5.64
CA LEU A 21 -29.67 -1.26 4.25
C LEU A 21 -29.34 -2.71 3.88
N PRO A 22 -30.27 -3.45 3.27
CA PRO A 22 -30.03 -4.84 2.92
C PRO A 22 -28.81 -4.97 2.01
N GLU A 23 -27.92 -5.90 2.33
CA GLU A 23 -26.64 -6.03 1.63
C GLU A 23 -26.79 -6.24 0.12
N HIS A 24 -27.81 -6.98 -0.30
CA HIS A 24 -28.09 -7.20 -1.73
C HIS A 24 -28.42 -5.89 -2.47
N VAL A 25 -29.08 -4.93 -1.81
CA VAL A 25 -29.38 -3.60 -2.37
C VAL A 25 -28.08 -2.81 -2.55
N PHE A 26 -27.26 -2.75 -1.49
CA PHE A 26 -25.94 -2.10 -1.55
C PHE A 26 -25.09 -2.68 -2.70
N ARG A 27 -25.05 -4.02 -2.83
CA ARG A 27 -24.33 -4.70 -3.91
C ARG A 27 -24.85 -4.34 -5.30
N GLN A 28 -26.18 -4.27 -5.46
CA GLN A 28 -26.78 -3.87 -6.73
C GLN A 28 -26.37 -2.44 -7.11
N HIS A 29 -26.33 -1.52 -6.14
CA HIS A 29 -25.83 -0.17 -6.37
C HIS A 29 -24.34 -0.16 -6.77
N LEU A 30 -23.50 -0.98 -6.15
CA LEU A 30 -22.08 -1.11 -6.55
C LEU A 30 -21.92 -1.58 -8.00
N VAL A 31 -22.71 -2.57 -8.43
CA VAL A 31 -22.73 -3.04 -9.82
C VAL A 31 -23.13 -1.90 -10.76
N SER A 32 -24.21 -1.19 -10.45
CA SER A 32 -24.67 -0.04 -11.24
C SER A 32 -23.66 1.10 -11.31
N LEU A 33 -22.92 1.37 -10.23
CA LEU A 33 -21.82 2.34 -10.24
C LEU A 33 -20.71 1.87 -11.20
N GLN A 34 -20.28 0.61 -11.07
CA GLN A 34 -19.22 0.05 -11.91
C GLN A 34 -19.61 -0.02 -13.39
N GLU A 35 -20.88 -0.24 -13.73
CA GLU A 35 -21.39 -0.15 -15.09
C GLU A 35 -21.23 1.25 -15.71
N ARG A 36 -21.40 2.30 -14.89
CA ARG A 36 -21.29 3.71 -15.32
C ARG A 36 -19.84 4.17 -15.37
N THR A 37 -19.07 3.92 -14.33
CA THR A 37 -17.71 4.46 -14.17
C THR A 37 -16.62 3.54 -14.71
N GLY A 38 -16.96 2.31 -15.07
CA GLY A 38 -15.98 1.24 -15.18
C GLY A 38 -15.37 0.92 -13.80
N PRO A 39 -14.17 0.32 -13.76
CA PRO A 39 -13.59 -0.18 -12.52
C PRO A 39 -13.06 0.92 -11.59
N THR A 40 -13.08 2.20 -11.99
CA THR A 40 -12.43 3.29 -11.25
C THR A 40 -13.38 4.47 -11.08
N PRO A 41 -14.28 4.44 -10.08
CA PRO A 41 -15.21 5.52 -9.78
C PRO A 41 -14.53 6.85 -9.39
N MET A 42 -13.31 6.78 -8.88
CA MET A 42 -12.57 7.93 -8.34
C MET A 42 -11.15 7.96 -8.89
N ASP A 43 -10.61 9.14 -9.16
CA ASP A 43 -9.19 9.28 -9.52
C ASP A 43 -8.29 8.93 -8.34
N PRO A 44 -7.10 8.35 -8.59
CA PRO A 44 -6.15 8.12 -7.52
C PRO A 44 -5.78 9.42 -6.81
N GLN A 45 -5.87 9.43 -5.49
CA GLN A 45 -5.71 10.62 -4.67
C GLN A 45 -4.96 10.30 -3.37
N ALA A 46 -4.15 11.25 -2.90
CA ALA A 46 -3.60 11.29 -1.55
C ALA A 46 -4.30 12.41 -0.76
N PHE A 47 -4.49 12.22 0.53
CA PHE A 47 -5.24 13.12 1.40
C PHE A 47 -4.31 13.80 2.41
N SER A 48 -4.68 14.98 2.88
CA SER A 48 -3.89 15.73 3.86
C SER A 48 -4.23 15.32 5.30
N ILE A 49 -3.21 15.10 6.11
CA ILE A 49 -3.38 14.83 7.55
C ILE A 49 -3.97 16.05 8.25
N GLY A 50 -3.59 17.27 7.87
CA GLY A 50 -4.13 18.50 8.47
C GLY A 50 -5.63 18.66 8.25
N GLU A 51 -6.11 18.33 7.05
CA GLU A 51 -7.55 18.35 6.73
C GLU A 51 -8.29 17.29 7.56
N TRP A 52 -7.74 16.08 7.65
CA TRP A 52 -8.34 15.01 8.43
C TRP A 52 -8.39 15.32 9.93
N LEU A 53 -7.30 15.84 10.51
CA LEU A 53 -7.24 16.22 11.93
C LEU A 53 -8.28 17.29 12.30
N SER A 54 -8.66 18.16 11.37
CA SER A 54 -9.67 19.19 11.61
C SER A 54 -11.11 18.65 11.75
N ILE A 55 -11.38 17.45 11.24
CA ILE A 55 -12.71 16.81 11.24
C ILE A 55 -12.74 15.49 12.02
N SER A 56 -11.57 14.96 12.41
CA SER A 56 -11.46 13.72 13.18
C SER A 56 -11.80 13.95 14.66
N PRO A 57 -12.29 12.92 15.37
CA PRO A 57 -12.44 12.99 16.82
C PRO A 57 -11.13 13.33 17.53
N PRO A 58 -11.17 13.93 18.74
CA PRO A 58 -9.98 14.25 19.51
C PRO A 58 -9.10 13.01 19.69
N VAL A 59 -7.83 13.16 19.32
CA VAL A 59 -6.82 12.12 19.45
C VAL A 59 -6.41 11.99 20.92
N ASN A 60 -6.22 10.77 21.39
CA ASN A 60 -5.72 10.52 22.75
C ASN A 60 -4.29 11.08 22.89
N GLU A 61 -4.00 11.86 23.93
CA GLU A 61 -2.71 12.56 24.12
C GLU A 61 -1.52 11.61 24.40
N SER A 62 -1.76 10.30 24.46
CA SER A 62 -0.76 9.30 24.83
C SER A 62 0.19 8.87 23.70
N HIS A 63 -0.01 9.34 22.47
CA HIS A 63 0.84 8.97 21.33
C HIS A 63 2.12 9.81 21.27
N VAL A 64 3.26 9.14 21.14
CA VAL A 64 4.58 9.77 20.97
C VAL A 64 4.87 10.02 19.50
N LEU A 65 4.40 9.15 18.59
CA LEU A 65 4.53 9.35 17.16
C LEU A 65 3.59 10.46 16.67
N SER A 66 4.02 11.25 15.68
CA SER A 66 3.09 12.04 14.88
C SER A 66 2.24 11.13 13.98
N VAL A 67 1.07 11.60 13.55
CA VAL A 67 0.18 10.85 12.65
C VAL A 67 0.89 10.53 11.33
N ASP A 68 1.65 11.49 10.78
CA ASP A 68 2.44 11.28 9.56
C ASP A 68 3.46 10.16 9.71
N LEU A 69 4.19 10.15 10.83
CA LEU A 69 5.21 9.13 11.08
C LEU A 69 4.59 7.77 11.37
N GLU A 70 3.48 7.71 12.11
CA GLU A 70 2.72 6.48 12.33
C GLU A 70 2.24 5.87 11.00
N GLN A 71 1.64 6.69 10.13
CA GLN A 71 1.19 6.25 8.80
C GLN A 71 2.35 5.74 7.94
N HIS A 72 3.46 6.47 7.90
CA HIS A 72 4.63 6.09 7.10
C HIS A 72 5.28 4.79 7.59
N LEU A 73 5.47 4.64 8.91
CA LEU A 73 6.00 3.40 9.49
C LEU A 73 5.07 2.22 9.21
N ALA A 74 3.76 2.42 9.37
CA ALA A 74 2.78 1.37 9.11
C ALA A 74 2.77 0.95 7.62
N ASP A 75 2.85 1.92 6.69
CA ASP A 75 2.99 1.65 5.26
C ASP A 75 4.27 0.88 4.93
N ASP A 76 5.39 1.25 5.55
CA ASP A 76 6.69 0.59 5.36
C ASP A 76 6.63 -0.88 5.81
N PHE A 77 6.08 -1.16 6.99
CA PHE A 77 5.88 -2.53 7.45
C PHE A 77 4.87 -3.30 6.59
N ALA A 78 3.78 -2.67 6.15
CA ALA A 78 2.82 -3.30 5.25
C ALA A 78 3.47 -3.68 3.91
N PHE A 79 4.31 -2.79 3.36
CA PHE A 79 5.05 -3.03 2.14
C PHE A 79 6.02 -4.23 2.26
N LEU A 80 6.74 -4.33 3.38
CA LEU A 80 7.66 -5.45 3.67
C LEU A 80 6.92 -6.77 3.93
N ALA A 81 5.73 -6.70 4.52
CA ALA A 81 4.86 -7.87 4.69
C ALA A 81 4.38 -8.46 3.35
N ALA A 82 4.21 -7.63 2.32
CA ALA A 82 3.76 -8.04 1.00
C ALA A 82 4.89 -8.68 0.18
N VAL A 83 5.23 -9.95 0.41
CA VAL A 83 6.39 -10.59 -0.25
C VAL A 83 6.14 -11.13 -1.66
N ALA A 84 4.88 -11.24 -2.11
CA ALA A 84 4.53 -11.80 -3.42
C ALA A 84 3.77 -10.80 -4.32
N GLU A 85 3.51 -11.22 -5.55
CA GLU A 85 2.69 -10.47 -6.52
C GLU A 85 1.22 -10.90 -6.44
N GLY A 86 0.31 -9.98 -6.78
CA GLY A 86 -1.14 -10.25 -6.84
C GLY A 86 -1.94 -9.75 -5.63
N ALA A 87 -3.25 -10.04 -5.63
CA ALA A 87 -4.18 -9.61 -4.60
C ALA A 87 -4.03 -10.37 -3.28
N GLN A 88 -3.54 -11.62 -3.33
CA GLN A 88 -3.33 -12.46 -2.15
C GLN A 88 -2.19 -11.95 -1.24
N SER A 89 -1.26 -11.18 -1.81
CA SER A 89 -0.13 -10.60 -1.07
C SER A 89 -0.39 -9.17 -0.56
N VAL A 90 -1.64 -8.73 -0.47
CA VAL A 90 -1.97 -7.43 0.14
C VAL A 90 -1.93 -7.56 1.67
N ALA A 91 -1.20 -6.64 2.29
CA ALA A 91 -1.12 -6.47 3.73
C ALA A 91 -1.55 -5.06 4.14
N ALA A 92 -2.15 -4.97 5.33
CA ALA A 92 -2.33 -3.75 6.09
C ALA A 92 -1.73 -3.93 7.49
N VAL A 93 -1.24 -2.83 8.08
CA VAL A 93 -0.53 -2.84 9.37
C VAL A 93 -0.97 -1.66 10.22
N CYS A 94 -1.05 -1.89 11.52
CA CYS A 94 -1.25 -0.87 12.54
C CYS A 94 -0.09 -0.86 13.54
N ILE A 95 0.18 0.30 14.14
CA ILE A 95 1.21 0.48 15.17
C ILE A 95 0.52 0.84 16.49
N GLU A 96 0.58 -0.07 17.45
CA GLU A 96 0.11 0.15 18.81
C GLU A 96 1.27 0.68 19.65
N GLU A 97 1.19 1.93 20.07
CA GLU A 97 2.16 2.51 21.00
C GLU A 97 1.80 2.11 22.43
N HIS A 98 2.71 1.41 23.11
CA HIS A 98 2.50 1.01 24.49
C HIS A 98 2.99 2.12 25.41
N SER A 99 2.05 2.84 26.04
CA SER A 99 2.37 3.95 26.96
C SER A 99 2.87 3.48 28.34
N GLN A 100 2.50 2.27 28.75
CA GLN A 100 2.84 1.70 30.06
C GLN A 100 4.07 0.78 30.03
N THR A 101 4.34 0.16 28.89
CA THR A 101 5.50 -0.72 28.69
C THR A 101 6.31 -0.17 27.52
N SER A 102 7.62 0.03 27.69
CA SER A 102 8.47 0.49 26.57
C SER A 102 8.37 -0.49 25.40
N GLY A 103 7.72 -0.09 24.32
CA GLY A 103 7.60 -0.92 23.13
C GLY A 103 6.45 -0.52 22.21
N MET A 104 6.28 -1.31 21.16
CA MET A 104 5.14 -1.21 20.27
C MET A 104 4.67 -2.59 19.81
N THR A 105 3.41 -2.68 19.38
CA THR A 105 2.91 -3.84 18.64
C THR A 105 2.65 -3.47 17.19
N LEU A 106 3.26 -4.21 16.28
CA LEU A 106 2.95 -4.21 14.85
C LEU A 106 1.84 -5.24 14.61
N ARG A 107 0.63 -4.77 14.34
CA ARG A 107 -0.52 -5.66 14.08
C ARG A 107 -0.80 -5.76 12.60
N PHE A 108 -0.65 -6.95 12.05
CA PHE A 108 -0.81 -7.24 10.63
C PHE A 108 -2.19 -7.84 10.34
N ALA A 109 -2.86 -7.30 9.33
CA ALA A 109 -3.91 -8.00 8.59
C ALA A 109 -3.38 -8.34 7.20
N ALA A 110 -3.03 -9.61 7.01
CA ALA A 110 -2.53 -10.11 5.74
C ALA A 110 -2.98 -11.56 5.56
N MET A 111 -3.65 -11.82 4.43
CA MET A 111 -4.31 -13.11 4.16
C MET A 111 -3.36 -14.31 4.30
N ASP A 112 -2.10 -14.16 3.89
CA ASP A 112 -1.15 -15.28 3.77
C ASP A 112 0.03 -15.26 4.76
N ILE A 113 0.26 -14.16 5.51
CA ILE A 113 1.44 -14.07 6.40
C ILE A 113 1.26 -14.96 7.62
N SER A 114 0.03 -15.13 8.10
CA SER A 114 -0.28 -16.02 9.22
C SER A 114 0.16 -17.49 8.96
N LYS A 115 0.33 -17.88 7.70
CA LYS A 115 0.73 -19.24 7.28
C LYS A 115 2.18 -19.33 6.78
N ASN A 116 2.88 -18.21 6.63
CA ASN A 116 4.23 -18.19 6.08
C ASN A 116 5.29 -17.94 7.17
N GLU A 117 5.78 -19.02 7.77
CA GLU A 117 6.81 -18.97 8.82
C GLU A 117 8.15 -18.36 8.35
N THR A 118 8.43 -18.36 7.04
CA THR A 118 9.62 -17.68 6.51
C THR A 118 9.45 -16.17 6.58
N VAL A 119 8.29 -15.65 6.20
CA VAL A 119 7.98 -14.21 6.29
C VAL A 119 7.96 -13.75 7.75
N LYS A 120 7.31 -14.53 8.64
CA LYS A 120 7.28 -14.20 10.08
C LYS A 120 8.68 -14.10 10.68
N ARG A 121 9.53 -15.10 10.44
CA ARG A 121 10.92 -15.11 10.91
C ARG A 121 11.72 -13.93 10.34
N ALA A 122 11.49 -13.59 9.06
CA ALA A 122 12.18 -12.46 8.46
C ALA A 122 11.75 -11.12 9.07
N LEU A 123 10.44 -10.90 9.28
CA LEU A 123 9.93 -9.70 9.95
C LEU A 123 10.44 -9.59 11.39
N GLN A 124 10.50 -10.71 12.12
CA GLN A 124 11.12 -10.77 13.45
C GLN A 124 12.61 -10.41 13.39
N GLY A 125 13.35 -10.94 12.41
CA GLY A 125 14.75 -10.59 12.17
C GLY A 125 14.97 -9.10 11.92
N MET A 126 14.09 -8.48 11.13
CA MET A 126 14.09 -7.02 10.91
C MET A 126 13.86 -6.27 12.22
N CYS A 127 12.87 -6.67 13.03
CA CYS A 127 12.58 -6.06 14.32
C CYS A 127 13.78 -6.16 15.27
N SER A 128 14.46 -7.30 15.34
CA SER A 128 15.69 -7.46 16.14
C SER A 128 16.81 -6.52 15.72
N ILE A 129 16.97 -6.24 14.42
CA ILE A 129 17.94 -5.27 13.92
C ILE A 129 17.54 -3.84 14.32
N LEU A 130 16.25 -3.51 14.26
CA LEU A 130 15.74 -2.21 14.68
C LEU A 130 15.84 -2.00 16.20
N SER A 131 15.58 -3.02 17.01
CA SER A 131 15.78 -2.96 18.46
C SER A 131 17.24 -2.75 18.81
N ARG A 132 18.18 -3.39 18.09
CA ARG A 132 19.61 -3.07 18.22
C ARG A 132 19.87 -1.61 17.89
N ALA A 133 19.36 -1.12 16.75
CA ALA A 133 19.53 0.28 16.34
C ALA A 133 19.01 1.28 17.37
N ALA A 134 17.95 0.94 18.11
CA ALA A 134 17.38 1.73 19.20
C ALA A 134 18.23 1.74 20.49
N THR A 135 19.07 0.72 20.69
CA THR A 135 19.92 0.59 21.89
C THR A 135 21.34 1.13 21.73
N LEU A 136 21.80 1.37 20.49
CA LEU A 136 23.18 1.78 20.23
C LEU A 136 23.48 3.16 20.83
N VAL A 137 24.65 3.26 21.46
CA VAL A 137 25.22 4.51 21.99
C VAL A 137 25.68 5.39 20.82
N SER A 138 25.67 6.71 21.03
CA SER A 138 25.87 7.78 20.04
C SER A 138 27.10 7.69 19.12
N ASP A 139 28.08 6.83 19.40
CA ASP A 139 29.35 6.76 18.66
C ASP A 139 29.36 5.74 17.50
N GLU A 140 28.34 4.87 17.35
CA GLU A 140 28.23 3.92 16.22
C GLU A 140 27.47 4.50 15.01
N SER A 141 28.02 4.29 13.82
CA SER A 141 27.50 4.86 12.57
C SER A 141 26.10 4.29 12.23
N PRO A 142 25.16 5.11 11.71
CA PRO A 142 23.89 4.59 11.14
C PRO A 142 24.08 3.43 10.16
N SER A 143 25.19 3.44 9.43
CA SER A 143 25.53 2.43 8.43
C SER A 143 25.56 0.99 8.99
N ASP A 144 25.86 0.84 10.28
CA ASP A 144 26.11 -0.47 10.92
C ASP A 144 24.84 -1.32 11.03
N GLN A 145 23.67 -0.70 11.13
CA GLN A 145 22.38 -1.41 11.14
C GLN A 145 21.64 -1.33 9.80
N ILE A 146 21.88 -0.29 9.00
CA ILE A 146 21.29 -0.16 7.67
C ILE A 146 21.71 -1.31 6.75
N THR A 147 22.99 -1.67 6.73
CA THR A 147 23.50 -2.70 5.81
C THR A 147 22.94 -4.10 6.11
N PRO A 148 22.96 -4.59 7.36
CA PRO A 148 22.31 -5.86 7.71
C PRO A 148 20.80 -5.86 7.44
N LEU A 149 20.10 -4.77 7.77
CA LEU A 149 18.67 -4.65 7.50
C LEU A 149 18.38 -4.72 6.00
N PHE A 150 19.18 -4.01 5.20
CA PHE A 150 19.04 -3.98 3.75
C PHE A 150 19.28 -5.35 3.13
N HIS A 151 20.36 -6.05 3.52
CA HIS A 151 20.61 -7.42 3.06
C HIS A 151 19.43 -8.35 3.41
N HIS A 152 18.93 -8.27 4.65
CA HIS A 152 17.82 -9.11 5.10
C HIS A 152 16.52 -8.86 4.32
N ILE A 153 16.19 -7.59 4.06
CA ILE A 153 15.04 -7.19 3.25
C ILE A 153 15.19 -7.65 1.79
N ILE A 154 16.36 -7.45 1.17
CA ILE A 154 16.59 -7.89 -0.21
C ILE A 154 16.50 -9.40 -0.33
N GLN A 155 17.02 -10.15 0.65
CA GLN A 155 16.91 -11.60 0.68
C GLN A 155 15.45 -12.06 0.73
N LEU A 156 14.62 -11.45 1.59
CA LEU A 156 13.20 -11.79 1.68
C LEU A 156 12.44 -11.48 0.38
N HIS A 157 12.75 -10.34 -0.25
CA HIS A 157 12.02 -9.83 -1.41
C HIS A 157 12.65 -10.16 -2.75
N PHE A 158 13.70 -10.98 -2.79
CA PHE A 158 14.49 -11.23 -3.99
C PHE A 158 13.62 -11.64 -5.19
N TYR A 159 12.71 -12.61 -4.98
CA TYR A 159 11.79 -13.07 -6.02
C TYR A 159 10.81 -11.98 -6.49
N ARG A 160 10.28 -11.17 -5.56
CA ARG A 160 9.40 -10.02 -5.90
C ARG A 160 10.15 -8.94 -6.67
N LEU A 161 11.42 -8.71 -6.33
CA LEU A 161 12.29 -7.78 -7.05
C LEU A 161 12.53 -8.25 -8.48
N LEU A 162 12.80 -9.54 -8.70
CA LEU A 162 12.88 -10.12 -10.05
C LEU A 162 11.59 -9.88 -10.85
N ALA A 163 10.43 -10.06 -10.22
CA ALA A 163 9.13 -9.77 -10.83
C ALA A 163 9.00 -8.30 -11.23
N ARG A 164 9.41 -7.38 -10.34
CA ARG A 164 9.37 -5.94 -10.57
C ARG A 164 10.31 -5.50 -11.69
N LEU A 165 11.47 -6.11 -11.77
CA LEU A 165 12.45 -5.93 -12.84
C LEU A 165 11.98 -6.52 -14.16
N ARG A 166 10.97 -7.41 -14.14
CA ARG A 166 10.58 -8.24 -15.29
C ARG A 166 11.80 -9.01 -15.83
N SER A 167 12.67 -9.44 -14.91
CA SER A 167 13.93 -10.09 -15.25
C SER A 167 13.66 -11.43 -15.92
N PRO A 168 14.47 -11.85 -16.92
CA PRO A 168 14.44 -13.20 -17.45
C PRO A 168 14.74 -14.28 -16.38
N LYS A 169 15.39 -13.90 -15.27
CA LYS A 169 15.66 -14.79 -14.14
C LYS A 169 14.42 -15.06 -13.27
N TRP A 170 13.31 -14.35 -13.53
CA TRP A 170 12.06 -14.54 -12.79
C TRP A 170 11.24 -15.70 -13.35
N GLU A 171 11.01 -16.73 -12.53
CA GLU A 171 10.02 -17.76 -12.87
C GLU A 171 8.61 -17.19 -12.77
N LYS A 172 8.02 -16.91 -13.93
CA LYS A 172 6.77 -16.16 -14.02
C LYS A 172 5.54 -17.01 -13.72
N PRO A 173 4.65 -16.59 -12.80
CA PRO A 173 3.39 -17.31 -12.54
C PRO A 173 2.48 -17.37 -13.78
N LYS A 174 1.76 -18.49 -13.93
CA LYS A 174 0.88 -18.76 -15.08
C LYS A 174 -0.15 -17.65 -15.33
N PHE A 175 -0.75 -17.11 -14.26
CA PHE A 175 -1.74 -16.03 -14.34
C PHE A 175 -1.17 -14.71 -14.87
N LEU A 176 0.15 -14.53 -14.86
CA LEU A 176 0.85 -13.36 -15.43
C LEU A 176 1.50 -13.66 -16.79
N SER A 177 1.35 -14.86 -17.35
CA SER A 177 2.00 -15.28 -18.60
C SER A 177 1.90 -14.23 -19.73
N LYS A 178 0.72 -13.60 -19.90
CA LYS A 178 0.44 -12.59 -20.93
C LYS A 178 1.01 -11.18 -20.69
N SER A 179 1.49 -10.85 -19.48
CA SER A 179 2.04 -9.52 -19.14
C SER A 179 3.56 -9.42 -19.41
N HIS A 180 4.23 -8.32 -19.07
CA HIS A 180 5.70 -8.25 -18.87
C HIS A 180 6.56 -8.94 -19.96
N LYS A 181 6.42 -8.54 -21.23
CA LYS A 181 7.09 -9.17 -22.38
C LYS A 181 8.60 -8.89 -22.48
N LYS A 182 9.10 -7.95 -21.68
CA LYS A 182 10.50 -7.50 -21.72
C LYS A 182 10.97 -7.00 -20.36
N PRO A 183 12.29 -7.08 -20.07
CA PRO A 183 12.89 -6.51 -18.88
C PRO A 183 12.63 -5.01 -18.74
N LEU A 184 12.53 -4.53 -17.51
CA LEU A 184 12.16 -3.15 -17.17
C LEU A 184 13.07 -2.12 -17.81
N TRP A 185 14.38 -2.35 -17.82
CA TRP A 185 15.35 -1.42 -18.41
C TRP A 185 15.12 -1.18 -19.92
N LYS A 186 14.47 -2.10 -20.63
CA LYS A 186 14.12 -1.91 -22.05
C LYS A 186 13.02 -0.86 -22.26
N ASP A 187 12.43 -0.32 -21.20
CA ASP A 187 11.53 0.85 -21.27
C ASP A 187 12.28 2.18 -21.08
N PHE A 188 13.55 2.17 -20.68
CA PHE A 188 14.29 3.41 -20.37
C PHE A 188 14.58 4.25 -21.60
N ALA A 189 14.63 3.64 -22.80
CA ALA A 189 14.70 4.39 -24.06
C ALA A 189 13.49 5.32 -24.24
N ASN A 190 12.30 4.90 -23.79
CA ASN A 190 11.12 5.76 -23.78
C ASN A 190 11.29 6.91 -22.77
N LEU A 191 11.88 6.67 -21.60
CA LEU A 191 12.17 7.73 -20.63
C LEU A 191 13.12 8.79 -21.21
N VAL A 192 14.21 8.39 -21.86
CA VAL A 192 15.14 9.32 -22.54
C VAL A 192 14.40 10.11 -23.62
N HIS A 193 13.62 9.43 -24.46
CA HIS A 193 12.87 10.08 -25.51
C HIS A 193 11.84 11.07 -24.96
N ARG A 194 11.13 10.75 -23.87
CA ARG A 194 10.15 11.66 -23.25
C ARG A 194 10.82 12.90 -22.63
N ALA A 195 12.04 12.80 -22.11
CA ALA A 195 12.79 13.97 -21.62
C ALA A 195 13.01 15.01 -22.74
N GLN A 196 13.26 14.57 -23.98
CA GLN A 196 13.44 15.47 -25.13
C GLN A 196 12.23 16.35 -25.46
N HIS A 197 11.03 15.89 -25.10
CA HIS A 197 9.76 16.62 -25.33
C HIS A 197 9.24 17.31 -24.08
N THR A 198 9.82 17.02 -22.91
CA THR A 198 9.40 17.60 -21.62
C THR A 198 10.13 18.90 -21.32
N TYR A 199 11.38 19.02 -21.79
CA TYR A 199 12.24 20.19 -21.54
C TYR A 199 12.38 21.06 -22.79
N ALA A 200 12.33 22.37 -22.61
CA ALA A 200 12.56 23.33 -23.69
C ALA A 200 14.05 23.35 -24.11
N LYS A 201 14.35 23.92 -25.29
CA LYS A 201 15.74 24.04 -25.79
C LYS A 201 16.68 24.76 -24.81
N LYS A 202 16.15 25.74 -24.06
CA LYS A 202 16.90 26.50 -23.05
C LYS A 202 17.28 25.67 -21.81
N GLU A 203 16.57 24.57 -21.55
CA GLU A 203 16.79 23.66 -20.41
C GLU A 203 17.71 22.47 -20.80
N LYS A 204 18.60 22.67 -21.79
CA LYS A 204 19.46 21.60 -22.33
C LYS A 204 20.33 20.93 -21.26
N VAL A 205 20.78 21.69 -20.25
CA VAL A 205 21.63 21.18 -19.16
C VAL A 205 20.84 20.19 -18.29
N THR A 206 19.71 20.62 -17.72
CA THR A 206 18.83 19.78 -16.90
C THR A 206 18.37 18.54 -17.66
N ARG A 207 17.95 18.72 -18.93
CA ARG A 207 17.62 17.59 -19.80
C ARG A 207 18.79 16.61 -19.95
N GLY A 208 20.00 17.12 -20.16
CA GLY A 208 21.22 16.32 -20.26
C GLY A 208 21.49 15.49 -19.01
N MET A 209 21.27 16.08 -17.82
CA MET A 209 21.42 15.38 -16.53
C MET A 209 20.41 14.24 -16.40
N VAL A 210 19.12 14.49 -16.70
CA VAL A 210 18.08 13.45 -16.71
C VAL A 210 18.44 12.31 -17.67
N GLU A 211 18.83 12.64 -18.91
CA GLU A 211 19.23 11.64 -19.90
C GLU A 211 20.45 10.82 -19.44
N SER A 212 21.45 11.46 -18.80
CA SER A 212 22.64 10.77 -18.26
C SER A 212 22.24 9.78 -17.18
N ARG A 213 21.47 10.23 -16.18
CA ARG A 213 21.03 9.38 -15.07
C ARG A 213 20.20 8.18 -15.53
N VAL A 214 19.30 8.38 -16.49
CA VAL A 214 18.50 7.27 -17.05
C VAL A 214 19.42 6.25 -17.74
N LYS A 215 20.45 6.71 -18.46
CA LYS A 215 21.43 5.82 -19.13
C LYS A 215 22.32 5.09 -18.13
N GLU A 216 22.81 5.77 -17.10
CA GLU A 216 23.60 5.18 -16.01
C GLU A 216 22.79 4.10 -15.29
N LEU A 217 21.54 4.39 -14.91
CA LEU A 217 20.65 3.40 -14.30
C LEU A 217 20.39 2.21 -15.23
N ALA A 218 20.24 2.46 -16.54
CA ALA A 218 20.08 1.38 -17.51
C ALA A 218 21.29 0.43 -17.51
N THR A 219 22.51 0.96 -17.33
CA THR A 219 23.74 0.16 -17.25
C THR A 219 23.73 -0.73 -16.01
N VAL A 220 23.36 -0.20 -14.84
CA VAL A 220 23.24 -0.99 -13.60
C VAL A 220 22.22 -2.11 -13.76
N TYR A 221 21.05 -1.82 -14.35
CA TYR A 221 20.02 -2.84 -14.57
C TYR A 221 20.48 -3.92 -15.55
N LYS A 222 21.19 -3.56 -16.62
CA LYS A 222 21.78 -4.55 -17.55
C LYS A 222 22.85 -5.39 -16.88
N HIS A 223 23.69 -4.77 -16.04
CA HIS A 223 24.73 -5.48 -15.31
C HIS A 223 24.12 -6.54 -14.37
N PHE A 224 23.06 -6.20 -13.64
CA PHE A 224 22.32 -7.17 -12.84
C PHE A 224 21.86 -8.40 -13.64
N GLU A 225 21.36 -8.22 -14.87
CA GLU A 225 20.94 -9.35 -15.71
C GLU A 225 22.11 -10.25 -16.12
N ALA A 226 23.32 -9.72 -16.23
CA ALA A 226 24.52 -10.45 -16.61
C ALA A 226 25.35 -10.98 -15.41
N SER A 227 25.14 -10.42 -14.22
CA SER A 227 25.90 -10.78 -13.01
C SER A 227 25.64 -12.23 -12.61
N GLU A 228 26.67 -12.90 -12.08
CA GLU A 228 26.58 -14.20 -11.39
C GLU A 228 26.25 -14.01 -9.90
N ASP A 229 26.89 -13.04 -9.24
CA ASP A 229 26.54 -12.63 -7.87
C ASP A 229 25.22 -11.85 -7.88
N GLN A 230 24.13 -12.59 -7.71
CA GLN A 230 22.77 -12.07 -7.71
C GLN A 230 22.49 -11.14 -6.53
N MET A 231 23.03 -11.44 -5.34
CA MET A 231 22.64 -10.74 -4.13
C MET A 231 23.26 -9.35 -4.09
N SER A 232 24.58 -9.26 -4.27
CA SER A 232 25.30 -7.98 -4.24
C SER A 232 24.83 -7.06 -5.38
N SER A 233 24.65 -7.61 -6.58
CA SER A 233 24.16 -6.83 -7.73
C SER A 233 22.71 -6.38 -7.57
N MET A 234 21.85 -7.14 -6.89
CA MET A 234 20.49 -6.69 -6.55
C MET A 234 20.52 -5.54 -5.54
N MET A 235 21.35 -5.64 -4.50
CA MET A 235 21.53 -4.57 -3.51
C MET A 235 22.04 -3.29 -4.18
N GLU A 236 23.05 -3.40 -5.05
CA GLU A 236 23.56 -2.27 -5.84
C GLU A 236 22.47 -1.67 -6.73
N LEU A 237 21.69 -2.51 -7.44
CA LEU A 237 20.60 -2.07 -8.30
C LEU A 237 19.54 -1.29 -7.53
N VAL A 238 19.15 -1.79 -6.36
CA VAL A 238 18.14 -1.15 -5.51
C VAL A 238 18.65 0.18 -4.97
N ASP A 239 19.90 0.23 -4.52
CA ASP A 239 20.52 1.47 -4.03
C ASP A 239 20.71 2.50 -5.15
N ALA A 240 21.11 2.08 -6.37
CA ALA A 240 21.16 2.94 -7.55
C ALA A 240 19.77 3.45 -7.95
N SER A 241 18.73 2.63 -7.82
CA SER A 241 17.34 3.04 -8.07
C SER A 241 16.86 4.09 -7.07
N PHE A 242 17.29 3.98 -5.81
CA PHE A 242 17.04 4.99 -4.78
C PHE A 242 17.76 6.30 -5.09
N ARG A 243 19.08 6.27 -5.33
CA ARG A 243 19.84 7.46 -5.74
C ARG A 243 19.26 8.13 -6.99
N PHE A 244 18.77 7.35 -7.96
CA PHE A 244 18.08 7.88 -9.14
C PHE A 244 16.76 8.57 -8.76
N SER A 245 15.94 7.95 -7.92
CA SER A 245 14.60 8.45 -7.60
C SER A 245 14.62 9.67 -6.67
N SER A 246 15.67 9.80 -5.85
CA SER A 246 15.89 10.92 -4.94
C SER A 246 16.64 12.10 -5.58
N ALA A 247 17.05 12.00 -6.85
CA ALA A 247 17.74 13.09 -7.53
C ALA A 247 16.74 14.20 -7.94
N GLU A 248 17.03 15.45 -7.60
CA GLU A 248 16.14 16.61 -7.83
C GLU A 248 15.66 16.70 -9.29
N GLU A 249 16.56 16.50 -10.26
CA GLU A 249 16.23 16.54 -11.68
C GLU A 249 15.31 15.39 -12.14
N ILE A 250 15.34 14.25 -11.44
CA ILE A 250 14.43 13.13 -11.71
C ILE A 250 13.07 13.40 -11.08
N MET A 251 13.02 13.99 -9.89
CA MET A 251 11.77 14.42 -9.25
C MET A 251 11.06 15.47 -10.11
N ASP A 252 11.76 16.52 -10.55
CA ASP A 252 11.23 17.54 -11.48
C ASP A 252 10.76 16.91 -12.79
N TYR A 253 11.57 16.03 -13.40
CA TYR A 253 11.20 15.35 -14.63
C TYR A 253 9.86 14.61 -14.49
N ALA A 254 9.71 13.92 -13.38
CA ALA A 254 8.59 13.06 -13.16
C ALA A 254 7.32 13.83 -12.78
N GLN A 255 7.45 14.93 -12.04
CA GLN A 255 6.38 15.91 -11.81
C GLN A 255 5.89 16.53 -13.13
N ARG A 256 6.82 16.95 -14.00
CA ARG A 256 6.47 17.50 -15.33
C ARG A 256 5.75 16.49 -16.22
N LEU A 257 6.13 15.21 -16.15
CA LEU A 257 5.41 14.15 -16.87
C LEU A 257 3.99 13.94 -16.32
N GLN A 258 3.80 14.01 -15.01
CA GLN A 258 2.47 13.90 -14.38
C GLN A 258 1.57 15.08 -14.75
N ASN A 259 2.13 16.29 -14.77
CA ASN A 259 1.41 17.52 -15.11
C ASN A 259 1.21 17.72 -16.62
N ASN A 260 1.64 16.75 -17.45
CA ASN A 260 1.53 16.83 -18.89
C ASN A 260 0.07 16.69 -19.32
N THR A 261 -0.46 17.74 -19.96
CA THR A 261 -1.84 17.79 -20.48
C THR A 261 -2.09 16.82 -21.64
N LYS A 262 -1.03 16.30 -22.27
CA LYS A 262 -1.13 15.33 -23.38
C LYS A 262 -1.08 13.91 -22.82
N HIS A 263 -2.26 13.36 -22.53
CA HIS A 263 -2.46 11.98 -22.03
C HIS A 263 -2.21 10.89 -23.10
N THR A 264 -0.99 10.81 -23.61
CA THR A 264 -0.59 9.78 -24.57
C THR A 264 -0.24 8.47 -23.88
N HIS A 265 -0.42 7.34 -24.58
CA HIS A 265 -0.04 6.02 -24.07
C HIS A 265 1.48 5.93 -23.75
N GLN A 266 2.32 6.66 -24.48
CA GLN A 266 3.77 6.70 -24.26
C GLN A 266 4.15 7.45 -22.99
N VAL A 267 3.48 8.57 -22.68
CA VAL A 267 3.65 9.30 -21.41
C VAL A 267 3.12 8.44 -20.25
N ALA A 268 1.96 7.81 -20.41
CA ALA A 268 1.42 6.87 -19.44
C ALA A 268 2.40 5.72 -19.14
N SER A 269 3.05 5.18 -20.18
CA SER A 269 4.08 4.14 -20.04
C SER A 269 5.34 4.64 -19.31
N ALA A 270 5.78 5.88 -19.60
CA ALA A 270 6.91 6.49 -18.91
C ALA A 270 6.65 6.68 -17.41
N ILE A 271 5.47 7.22 -17.05
CA ILE A 271 5.05 7.38 -15.65
C ILE A 271 5.01 6.00 -14.95
N LYS A 272 4.46 4.98 -15.63
CA LYS A 272 4.47 3.59 -15.11
C LYS A 272 5.88 3.07 -14.86
N THR A 273 6.82 3.36 -15.76
CA THR A 273 8.23 2.94 -15.62
C THR A 273 8.88 3.64 -14.44
N LEU A 274 8.70 4.96 -14.29
CA LEU A 274 9.23 5.71 -13.15
C LEU A 274 8.68 5.18 -11.82
N ARG A 275 7.36 4.99 -11.72
CA ARG A 275 6.73 4.38 -10.52
C ARG A 275 7.25 3.00 -10.20
N GLN A 276 7.60 2.21 -11.22
CA GLN A 276 8.20 0.90 -11.02
C GLN A 276 9.64 0.99 -10.49
N ILE A 277 10.41 1.99 -10.91
CA ILE A 277 11.75 2.27 -10.36
C ILE A 277 11.62 2.74 -8.90
N GLN A 278 10.69 3.63 -8.59
CA GLN A 278 10.42 4.09 -7.21
C GLN A 278 10.04 2.94 -6.27
N LYS A 279 9.24 2.00 -6.79
CA LYS A 279 8.91 0.74 -6.11
C LYS A 279 10.15 -0.09 -5.75
N ILE A 280 11.16 -0.11 -6.61
CA ILE A 280 12.42 -0.80 -6.35
C ILE A 280 13.27 0.02 -5.36
N ALA A 281 13.37 1.34 -5.56
CA ALA A 281 14.04 2.28 -4.67
C ALA A 281 13.52 2.23 -3.22
N SER A 282 12.22 1.97 -3.04
CA SER A 282 11.54 1.98 -1.74
C SER A 282 12.21 1.05 -0.72
N TYR A 283 12.78 -0.09 -1.13
CA TYR A 283 13.47 -0.99 -0.21
C TYR A 283 14.67 -0.31 0.49
N ARG A 284 15.42 0.55 -0.22
CA ARG A 284 16.51 1.32 0.37
C ARG A 284 15.98 2.44 1.26
N ARG A 285 14.97 3.19 0.79
CA ARG A 285 14.30 4.24 1.57
C ARG A 285 13.79 3.70 2.92
N ILE A 286 13.11 2.56 2.89
CA ILE A 286 12.55 1.91 4.08
C ILE A 286 13.66 1.57 5.09
N CYS A 287 14.81 1.07 4.64
CA CYS A 287 15.93 0.79 5.55
C CYS A 287 16.41 2.05 6.28
N LEU A 288 16.57 3.16 5.55
CA LEU A 288 16.99 4.44 6.11
C LEU A 288 15.93 4.98 7.09
N SER A 289 14.67 4.98 6.68
CA SER A 289 13.52 5.45 7.45
C SER A 289 13.37 4.68 8.77
N LEU A 290 13.35 3.34 8.72
CA LEU A 290 13.15 2.51 9.91
C LEU A 290 14.32 2.63 10.89
N VAL A 291 15.57 2.64 10.43
CA VAL A 291 16.74 2.81 11.33
C VAL A 291 16.74 4.21 11.95
N SER A 292 16.39 5.25 11.19
CA SER A 292 16.26 6.61 11.71
C SER A 292 15.16 6.69 12.77
N ALA A 293 13.99 6.12 12.50
CA ALA A 293 12.88 6.08 13.46
C ALA A 293 13.23 5.30 14.72
N ALA A 294 13.92 4.16 14.59
CA ALA A 294 14.38 3.36 15.73
C ALA A 294 15.32 4.13 16.65
N ARG A 295 16.22 4.96 16.09
CA ARG A 295 17.13 5.80 16.85
C ARG A 295 16.43 7.02 17.47
N GLN A 296 15.45 7.59 16.77
CA GLN A 296 14.72 8.76 17.24
C GLN A 296 13.69 8.42 18.34
N TYR A 297 13.09 7.23 18.27
CA TYR A 297 12.07 6.75 19.22
C TYR A 297 12.49 5.44 19.89
N PRO A 298 13.63 5.42 20.60
CA PRO A 298 14.23 4.17 21.04
C PRO A 298 13.34 3.38 22.00
N THR A 299 12.53 4.05 22.83
CA THR A 299 11.60 3.41 23.76
C THR A 299 10.55 2.57 23.06
N LEU A 300 10.09 2.97 21.87
CA LEU A 300 9.11 2.21 21.09
C LEU A 300 9.76 0.99 20.41
N PHE A 301 11.02 1.12 19.97
CA PHE A 301 11.71 0.06 19.22
C PHE A 301 12.50 -0.92 20.10
N GLN A 302 12.64 -0.65 21.40
CA GLN A 302 13.26 -1.58 22.37
C GLN A 302 12.57 -2.95 22.39
N GLN A 303 11.24 -2.97 22.34
CA GLN A 303 10.44 -4.18 22.32
C GLN A 303 9.35 -4.09 21.25
N VAL A 304 9.67 -4.56 20.06
CA VAL A 304 8.70 -4.64 18.96
C VAL A 304 8.05 -6.02 18.95
N THR A 305 6.75 -6.06 19.25
CA THR A 305 5.94 -7.27 19.18
C THR A 305 5.23 -7.33 17.83
N ILE A 306 5.08 -8.52 17.26
CA ILE A 306 4.34 -8.71 16.01
C ILE A 306 3.13 -9.58 16.28
N GLU A 307 1.94 -9.09 15.93
CA GLU A 307 0.69 -9.83 16.00
C GLU A 307 0.01 -9.92 14.64
N TYR A 308 -0.70 -11.03 14.42
CA TYR A 308 -1.40 -11.31 13.17
C TYR A 308 -2.89 -11.51 13.43
N LEU A 309 -3.73 -10.78 12.71
CA LEU A 309 -5.17 -11.04 12.73
C LEU A 309 -5.49 -12.34 11.99
N VAL A 310 -6.46 -13.07 12.54
CA VAL A 310 -7.06 -14.21 11.84
C VAL A 310 -8.05 -13.68 10.83
N PRO A 311 -7.90 -14.00 9.53
CA PRO A 311 -8.80 -13.48 8.50
C PRO A 311 -10.20 -14.07 8.61
N TYR A 312 -11.18 -13.32 8.12
CA TYR A 312 -12.56 -13.76 8.03
C TYR A 312 -12.78 -14.74 6.85
N LYS A 313 -13.79 -15.59 6.99
CA LYS A 313 -14.33 -16.41 5.89
C LYS A 313 -14.95 -15.50 4.81
N GLU A 314 -14.83 -15.94 3.58
CA GLU A 314 -15.52 -15.31 2.46
C GLU A 314 -17.03 -15.55 2.55
N VAL A 315 -17.81 -14.62 2.01
CA VAL A 315 -19.28 -14.66 2.02
C VAL A 315 -19.74 -14.94 0.59
N PRO A 316 -20.54 -15.99 0.32
CA PRO A 316 -21.11 -16.22 -1.00
C PRO A 316 -21.96 -15.04 -1.47
N THR A 317 -21.90 -14.72 -2.76
CA THR A 317 -22.76 -13.73 -3.41
C THR A 317 -23.22 -14.22 -4.78
N SER A 318 -24.44 -13.86 -5.16
CA SER A 318 -24.94 -13.99 -6.53
C SER A 318 -24.96 -12.65 -7.28
N ILE A 319 -24.54 -11.56 -6.62
CA ILE A 319 -24.54 -10.20 -7.15
C ILE A 319 -23.10 -9.74 -7.28
N GLY A 320 -22.65 -9.59 -8.52
CA GLY A 320 -21.35 -9.08 -8.90
C GLY A 320 -21.40 -8.54 -10.33
N TYR A 321 -20.53 -7.57 -10.64
CA TYR A 321 -20.37 -6.98 -11.96
C TYR A 321 -19.85 -8.01 -12.98
N HIS A 322 -19.07 -8.98 -12.52
CA HIS A 322 -18.64 -10.12 -13.32
C HIS A 322 -19.29 -11.42 -12.82
N GLU A 323 -19.67 -12.30 -13.74
CA GLU A 323 -20.26 -13.61 -13.42
C GLU A 323 -19.38 -14.50 -12.53
N TRP A 324 -18.05 -14.30 -12.60
CA TRP A 324 -17.09 -15.05 -11.78
C TRP A 324 -16.94 -14.50 -10.34
N ALA A 325 -17.50 -13.33 -10.04
CA ALA A 325 -17.45 -12.70 -8.72
C ALA A 325 -18.51 -13.33 -7.79
N THR A 326 -18.29 -14.58 -7.39
CA THR A 326 -19.26 -15.40 -6.63
C THR A 326 -19.05 -15.37 -5.12
N THR A 327 -18.01 -14.70 -4.64
CA THR A 327 -17.71 -14.54 -3.22
C THR A 327 -17.25 -13.12 -2.91
N CYS A 328 -17.43 -12.73 -1.65
CA CYS A 328 -17.04 -11.45 -1.10
C CYS A 328 -16.09 -11.61 0.08
N HIS A 329 -15.19 -10.66 0.23
CA HIS A 329 -14.07 -10.74 1.15
C HIS A 329 -14.00 -9.51 2.04
N VAL A 330 -13.67 -9.73 3.31
CA VAL A 330 -13.33 -8.64 4.23
C VAL A 330 -11.89 -8.21 3.95
N HIS A 331 -11.71 -7.02 3.39
CA HIS A 331 -10.39 -6.48 3.09
C HIS A 331 -9.58 -6.20 4.38
N ALA A 332 -8.25 -6.22 4.29
CA ALA A 332 -7.34 -6.13 5.44
C ALA A 332 -7.57 -4.86 6.28
N GLU A 333 -7.87 -3.75 5.64
CA GLU A 333 -8.16 -2.47 6.29
C GLU A 333 -9.43 -2.54 7.14
N VAL A 334 -10.46 -3.20 6.63
CA VAL A 334 -11.72 -3.45 7.37
C VAL A 334 -11.48 -4.40 8.55
N GLN A 335 -10.62 -5.42 8.38
CA GLN A 335 -10.27 -6.34 9.47
C GLN A 335 -9.60 -5.61 10.65
N LEU A 336 -8.68 -4.69 10.37
CA LEU A 336 -8.01 -3.90 11.41
C LEU A 336 -8.97 -2.92 12.08
N ALA A 337 -9.79 -2.19 11.32
CA ALA A 337 -10.78 -1.28 11.88
C ALA A 337 -11.75 -2.00 12.83
N VAL A 338 -12.32 -3.13 12.38
CA VAL A 338 -13.23 -3.95 13.19
C VAL A 338 -12.54 -4.49 14.44
N TYR A 339 -11.27 -4.91 14.34
CA TYR A 339 -10.51 -5.36 15.50
C TYR A 339 -10.41 -4.27 16.57
N TYR A 340 -10.07 -3.03 16.18
CA TYR A 340 -9.91 -1.92 17.14
C TYR A 340 -11.22 -1.34 17.65
N ASP A 341 -12.32 -1.49 16.93
CA ASP A 341 -13.65 -1.16 17.46
C ASP A 341 -14.07 -2.10 18.59
N LEU A 342 -13.70 -3.39 18.46
CA LEU A 342 -13.89 -4.41 19.50
C LEU A 342 -12.83 -4.30 20.61
N ASN A 343 -11.64 -3.79 20.32
CA ASN A 343 -10.48 -3.70 21.22
C ASN A 343 -9.92 -2.28 21.22
N ARG A 344 -10.52 -1.39 22.03
CA ARG A 344 -10.22 0.05 21.99
C ARG A 344 -8.88 0.45 22.62
N ASN A 345 -8.23 -0.47 23.35
CA ASN A 345 -6.94 -0.21 23.99
C ASN A 345 -5.86 -0.03 22.93
N TYR A 346 -4.99 0.97 23.11
CA TYR A 346 -3.86 1.27 22.22
C TYR A 346 -4.25 1.45 20.75
N ARG A 347 -5.49 1.88 20.48
CA ARG A 347 -6.00 2.05 19.12
C ARG A 347 -5.11 3.03 18.32
N PRO A 348 -4.59 2.62 17.16
CA PRO A 348 -3.80 3.46 16.27
C PRO A 348 -4.68 4.52 15.60
N ARG A 349 -4.04 5.54 15.04
CA ARG A 349 -4.70 6.60 14.25
C ARG A 349 -4.62 6.31 12.75
N CYS A 350 -3.73 5.40 12.36
CA CYS A 350 -3.44 5.11 10.97
C CYS A 350 -3.56 3.62 10.67
N ILE A 351 -3.97 3.29 9.44
CA ILE A 351 -3.85 1.95 8.87
C ILE A 351 -2.87 2.05 7.70
N GLY A 352 -1.67 1.51 7.89
CA GLY A 352 -0.67 1.38 6.86
C GLY A 352 -1.05 0.31 5.85
N THR A 353 -0.78 0.53 4.56
CA THR A 353 -1.20 -0.38 3.49
C THR A 353 -0.09 -0.62 2.46
N SER A 354 0.07 -1.88 2.07
CA SER A 354 1.03 -2.32 1.05
C SER A 354 0.69 -1.89 -0.38
N LYS A 355 -0.57 -1.47 -0.58
CA LYS A 355 -1.14 -0.87 -1.79
C LYS A 355 -2.16 0.16 -1.34
N TRP A 356 -2.39 1.19 -2.14
CA TRP A 356 -3.38 2.22 -1.83
C TRP A 356 -4.76 1.63 -1.58
N LEU A 357 -5.58 2.33 -0.80
CA LEU A 357 -6.93 1.90 -0.49
C LEU A 357 -7.73 1.69 -1.78
N CYS A 358 -8.55 0.64 -1.82
CA CYS A 358 -9.59 0.58 -2.84
C CYS A 358 -10.67 1.63 -2.59
N TYR A 359 -11.54 1.85 -3.57
CA TYR A 359 -12.65 2.79 -3.44
C TYR A 359 -13.48 2.50 -2.18
N LEU A 360 -13.84 1.24 -1.94
CA LEU A 360 -14.71 0.86 -0.82
C LEU A 360 -14.00 0.93 0.54
N CYS A 361 -12.72 0.55 0.63
CA CYS A 361 -11.94 0.75 1.85
C CYS A 361 -11.78 2.24 2.17
N TYR A 362 -11.57 3.09 1.16
CA TYR A 362 -11.51 4.53 1.33
C TYR A 362 -12.84 5.11 1.83
N GLN A 363 -13.96 4.76 1.19
CA GLN A 363 -15.29 5.21 1.62
C GLN A 363 -15.61 4.72 3.03
N PHE A 364 -15.27 3.47 3.34
CA PHE A 364 -15.43 2.90 4.68
C PHE A 364 -14.62 3.68 5.73
N LEU A 365 -13.31 3.88 5.54
CA LEU A 365 -12.48 4.60 6.51
C LEU A 365 -12.89 6.07 6.64
N SER A 366 -13.35 6.70 5.56
CA SER A 366 -13.86 8.08 5.57
C SER A 366 -15.13 8.22 6.41
N ALA A 367 -16.13 7.35 6.20
CA ALA A 367 -17.36 7.31 6.99
C ALA A 367 -17.13 6.82 8.44
N HIS A 368 -16.11 5.98 8.63
CA HIS A 368 -15.67 5.51 9.94
C HIS A 368 -14.95 6.59 10.73
N ASN A 369 -14.22 7.51 10.11
CA ASN A 369 -13.62 8.69 10.73
C ASN A 369 -12.79 8.47 12.02
N GLN A 370 -12.21 7.27 12.23
CA GLN A 370 -11.30 7.00 13.36
C GLN A 370 -9.87 6.71 12.90
N PHE A 371 -9.69 6.43 11.61
CA PHE A 371 -8.40 6.14 10.99
C PHE A 371 -8.18 7.07 9.82
N PHE A 372 -6.98 7.62 9.69
CA PHE A 372 -6.63 8.49 8.58
C PHE A 372 -6.61 7.73 7.24
N PRO A 373 -7.47 8.07 6.26
CA PRO A 373 -7.53 7.38 4.97
C PRO A 373 -6.49 7.97 4.00
N SER A 374 -5.21 7.69 4.22
CA SER A 374 -4.09 8.43 3.61
C SER A 374 -4.11 8.54 2.08
N LYS A 375 -4.52 7.51 1.36
CA LYS A 375 -4.51 7.46 -0.11
C LYS A 375 -5.40 6.37 -0.68
N THR A 376 -5.97 6.63 -1.85
CA THR A 376 -6.81 5.68 -2.59
C THR A 376 -6.42 5.58 -4.05
N HIS A 377 -6.42 4.37 -4.61
CA HIS A 377 -6.30 4.18 -6.07
C HIS A 377 -7.66 4.25 -6.78
N GLY A 378 -8.75 4.47 -6.03
CA GLY A 378 -10.10 4.74 -6.54
C GLY A 378 -10.74 3.62 -7.35
N ARG A 379 -10.18 2.40 -7.33
CA ARG A 379 -10.74 1.24 -8.04
C ARG A 379 -11.74 0.53 -7.15
N ILE A 380 -12.89 0.20 -7.69
CA ILE A 380 -13.91 -0.59 -7.00
C ILE A 380 -13.62 -2.09 -7.13
N PHE A 381 -13.85 -2.83 -6.05
CA PHE A 381 -13.87 -4.28 -6.02
C PHE A 381 -15.22 -4.69 -5.42
N ASP A 382 -16.14 -5.11 -6.27
CA ASP A 382 -17.51 -5.53 -5.94
C ASP A 382 -17.57 -6.78 -5.05
N GLN A 383 -16.48 -7.54 -4.97
CA GLN A 383 -16.26 -8.65 -4.03
C GLN A 383 -15.88 -8.20 -2.60
N TRP A 384 -16.32 -7.03 -2.16
CA TRP A 384 -16.00 -6.46 -0.84
C TRP A 384 -17.14 -6.65 0.16
N THR A 385 -16.83 -6.75 1.45
CA THR A 385 -17.84 -6.76 2.53
C THR A 385 -17.27 -6.32 3.89
N VAL A 386 -18.17 -5.97 4.80
CA VAL A 386 -17.91 -5.80 6.25
C VAL A 386 -18.41 -7.05 6.99
N PRO A 387 -17.69 -7.56 8.01
CA PRO A 387 -18.17 -8.67 8.84
C PRO A 387 -19.35 -8.22 9.71
N ASP A 388 -20.34 -9.09 9.87
CA ASP A 388 -21.57 -8.85 10.63
C ASP A 388 -21.58 -9.75 11.88
N LEU A 389 -21.23 -9.16 13.02
CA LEU A 389 -20.74 -9.89 14.18
C LEU A 389 -21.67 -9.78 15.39
N VAL A 390 -21.91 -10.90 16.09
CA VAL A 390 -22.64 -10.95 17.36
C VAL A 390 -21.91 -10.21 18.49
N GLU A 391 -20.58 -10.06 18.35
CA GLU A 391 -19.72 -9.33 19.27
C GLU A 391 -19.92 -7.80 19.21
N PHE A 392 -20.63 -7.29 18.20
CA PHE A 392 -20.96 -5.87 18.14
C PHE A 392 -22.00 -5.50 19.20
N SER A 393 -21.60 -4.64 20.13
CA SER A 393 -22.55 -3.95 21.01
C SER A 393 -23.60 -3.18 20.19
N GLU A 394 -24.76 -2.90 20.78
CA GLU A 394 -25.82 -2.12 20.13
C GLU A 394 -25.31 -0.79 19.55
N ALA A 395 -24.44 -0.09 20.28
CA ALA A 395 -23.82 1.15 19.83
C ALA A 395 -22.92 0.93 18.59
N LEU A 396 -22.15 -0.15 18.55
CA LEU A 396 -21.35 -0.49 17.36
C LEU A 396 -22.24 -0.91 16.18
N VAL A 397 -23.30 -1.67 16.40
CA VAL A 397 -24.26 -2.02 15.34
C VAL A 397 -24.85 -0.76 14.72
N GLN A 398 -25.31 0.19 15.53
CA GLN A 398 -25.83 1.48 15.04
C GLN A 398 -24.76 2.28 14.29
N TYR A 399 -23.52 2.26 14.78
CA TYR A 399 -22.38 2.91 14.15
C TYR A 399 -22.09 2.35 12.75
N TYR A 400 -22.02 1.03 12.60
CA TYR A 400 -21.79 0.37 11.32
C TYR A 400 -22.97 0.53 10.35
N ARG A 401 -24.22 0.51 10.84
CA ARG A 401 -25.40 0.84 10.03
C ARG A 401 -25.32 2.24 9.44
N ARG A 402 -24.88 3.24 10.23
CA ARG A 402 -24.63 4.61 9.77
C ARG A 402 -23.54 4.64 8.68
N ILE A 403 -22.40 4.00 8.93
CA ILE A 403 -21.28 3.93 7.96
C ILE A 403 -21.76 3.37 6.62
N LEU A 404 -22.48 2.23 6.64
CA LEU A 404 -22.97 1.60 5.41
C LEU A 404 -23.96 2.49 4.64
N LYS A 405 -24.86 3.19 5.36
CA LYS A 405 -25.78 4.15 4.74
C LYS A 405 -25.05 5.35 4.12
N GLU A 406 -24.04 5.89 4.80
CA GLU A 406 -23.23 7.00 4.25
C GLU A 406 -22.47 6.57 3.00
N MET A 407 -21.85 5.38 3.03
CA MET A 407 -21.17 4.80 1.86
C MET A 407 -22.14 4.62 0.69
N ASP A 408 -23.33 4.06 0.92
CA ASP A 408 -24.35 3.86 -0.12
C ASP A 408 -24.86 5.20 -0.68
N GLY A 409 -25.03 6.21 0.19
CA GLY A 409 -25.38 7.57 -0.24
C GLY A 409 -24.36 8.17 -1.21
N VAL A 410 -23.06 8.01 -0.94
CA VAL A 410 -21.99 8.46 -1.87
C VAL A 410 -22.05 7.69 -3.18
N VAL A 411 -22.27 6.37 -3.13
CA VAL A 411 -22.43 5.52 -4.33
C VAL A 411 -23.60 6.00 -5.19
N LEU A 412 -24.77 6.22 -4.58
CA LEU A 412 -25.97 6.71 -5.27
C LEU A 412 -25.75 8.09 -5.89
N GLN A 413 -25.16 9.02 -5.14
CA GLN A 413 -24.83 10.35 -5.65
C GLN A 413 -23.89 10.28 -6.88
N GLN A 414 -22.90 9.40 -6.85
CA GLN A 414 -22.00 9.21 -7.98
C GLN A 414 -22.71 8.61 -9.19
N ILE A 415 -23.58 7.62 -8.99
CA ILE A 415 -24.44 7.04 -10.04
C ILE A 415 -25.27 8.12 -10.73
N GLU A 416 -25.86 9.03 -9.95
CA GLU A 416 -26.68 10.14 -10.46
C GLU A 416 -25.86 11.19 -11.20
N SER A 417 -24.66 11.52 -10.70
CA SER A 417 -23.80 12.57 -11.26
C SER A 417 -23.05 12.16 -12.54
N GLU A 418 -22.80 10.86 -12.74
CA GLU A 418 -22.05 10.37 -13.89
C GLU A 418 -22.97 10.19 -15.13
N PRO A 419 -22.63 10.81 -16.28
CA PRO A 419 -23.40 10.63 -17.51
C PRO A 419 -23.40 9.16 -17.95
N GLN A 420 -24.45 8.70 -18.62
CA GLN A 420 -24.62 7.31 -19.08
C GLN A 420 -23.56 6.81 -20.09
N VAL A 421 -22.54 7.61 -20.40
CA VAL A 421 -21.48 7.29 -21.37
C VAL A 421 -20.30 6.67 -20.64
N ARG A 422 -20.00 5.39 -20.93
CA ARG A 422 -18.82 4.68 -20.43
C ARG A 422 -17.55 5.52 -20.61
N ARG A 423 -16.92 5.94 -19.52
CA ARG A 423 -15.60 6.55 -19.55
C ARG A 423 -14.53 5.48 -19.85
N LEU A 424 -13.61 5.81 -20.76
CA LEU A 424 -12.42 5.00 -21.02
C LEU A 424 -11.57 4.89 -19.74
N GLN A 425 -11.00 3.71 -19.51
CA GLN A 425 -10.23 3.34 -18.30
C GLN A 425 -9.27 4.45 -17.83
N ARG A 426 -9.49 4.92 -16.60
CA ARG A 426 -8.53 5.76 -15.86
C ARG A 426 -7.37 4.90 -15.34
N MET A 427 -6.15 5.42 -15.38
CA MET A 427 -4.92 4.64 -15.18
C MET A 427 -4.72 4.21 -13.71
N THR A 428 -4.68 2.90 -13.46
CA THR A 428 -4.64 2.30 -12.11
C THR A 428 -3.25 1.83 -11.65
N SER A 429 -2.19 2.59 -11.86
CA SER A 429 -0.88 2.23 -11.27
C SER A 429 -0.34 3.36 -10.42
N CYS A 430 -1.15 3.85 -9.49
CA CYS A 430 -0.71 4.73 -8.41
C CYS A 430 -0.61 3.86 -7.16
N ASP A 431 0.53 3.19 -6.97
CA ASP A 431 0.78 2.43 -5.73
C ASP A 431 1.67 3.22 -4.76
N PHE A 432 2.17 4.39 -5.16
CA PHE A 432 3.02 5.30 -4.37
C PHE A 432 2.67 6.75 -4.68
N GLY A 433 2.86 7.63 -3.69
CA GLY A 433 2.51 9.06 -3.66
C GLY A 433 3.01 9.90 -4.84
N GLY A 434 2.84 11.22 -4.70
CA GLY A 434 3.57 12.18 -5.53
C GLY A 434 5.08 11.88 -5.49
N PHE A 435 5.82 12.34 -6.50
CA PHE A 435 7.28 12.19 -6.53
C PHE A 435 7.98 12.78 -5.30
N ASP A 436 7.27 13.64 -4.55
CA ASP A 436 7.71 14.33 -3.34
C ASP A 436 7.77 13.44 -2.06
N GLN A 437 7.38 12.16 -2.14
CA GLN A 437 7.35 11.24 -0.98
C GLN A 437 8.50 10.20 -0.95
N ILE A 438 9.62 10.46 -1.64
CA ILE A 438 10.80 9.55 -1.70
C ILE A 438 11.92 9.97 -0.77
#